data_AF-A0A086WDB1-F1
#
_entry.id   AF-A0A086WDB1-F1
#
_cell.length_a   1.000
_cell.length_b   1.000
_cell.length_c   1.000
_cell.angle_alpha   90.00
_cell.angle_beta   90.00
_cell.angle_gamma   90.00
#
_symmetry.space_group_name_H-M   'P 1'
#
loop_
_entity.id
_entity.type
_entity.pdbx_description
1 polymer ?
#
loop_
_entity_poly.entity_id
_entity_poly.type
_entity_poly.pdbx_seq_one_letter_code
_entity_poly.pdbx_strand_id
1 'polypeptide(L)'
;MRKHVSMAILCLASGAAAAGTIYKCKEGGTVSYHDRPCGHAAVALEAQAAPAPSPEALQRLARERAILQEIEDARAAREAHAARERTRVQREAAAMKRRCDKLRLQRKWADEDARRAGRDEAERARTKATRQAEALAVECPA
;
A
#
# COMPACT_ATOMS: atom_id res chain seq x y z
N MET A 1 15.27 27.36 31.24
CA MET A 1 14.03 26.53 31.16
C MET A 1 12.74 27.33 31.23
N ARG A 2 12.60 28.35 32.10
CA ARG A 2 11.41 29.22 32.21
C ARG A 2 11.03 30.01 30.94
N LYS A 3 12.01 30.38 30.09
CA LYS A 3 11.79 31.18 28.86
C LYS A 3 11.20 30.38 27.68
N HIS A 4 11.35 29.05 27.67
CA HIS A 4 10.80 28.20 26.59
C HIS A 4 9.34 27.79 26.87
N VAL A 5 8.93 27.77 28.14
CA VAL A 5 7.54 27.51 28.54
C VAL A 5 6.62 28.66 28.09
N SER A 6 7.09 29.91 28.14
CA SER A 6 6.32 31.08 27.70
C SER A 6 6.06 31.13 26.19
N MET A 7 6.94 30.55 25.37
CA MET A 7 6.79 30.55 23.90
C MET A 7 5.87 29.43 23.41
N ALA A 8 5.80 28.30 24.14
CA ALA A 8 4.88 27.21 23.81
C ALA A 8 3.41 27.57 24.12
N ILE A 9 3.15 28.36 25.17
CA ILE A 9 1.79 28.77 25.56
C ILE A 9 1.17 29.77 24.56
N LEU A 10 1.99 30.59 23.89
CA LEU A 10 1.49 31.59 22.94
C LEU A 10 1.01 30.96 21.60
N CYS A 11 1.53 29.78 21.22
CA CYS A 11 1.10 29.08 20.01
C CYS A 11 -0.21 28.29 20.17
N LEU A 12 -0.61 27.92 21.38
CA LEU A 12 -1.88 27.22 21.61
C LEU A 12 -3.11 28.16 21.64
N ALA A 13 -2.91 29.47 21.77
CA ALA A 13 -4.01 30.45 21.75
C ALA A 13 -4.48 30.84 20.33
N SER A 14 -3.71 30.50 19.30
CA SER A 14 -3.99 30.89 17.91
C SER A 14 -4.94 29.94 17.17
N GLY A 15 -5.35 28.82 17.79
CA GLY A 15 -6.17 27.78 17.16
C GLY A 15 -7.68 27.94 17.28
N ALA A 16 -8.16 29.00 17.94
CA ALA A 16 -9.59 29.28 18.13
C ALA A 16 -10.07 30.50 17.33
N ALA A 17 -9.58 30.69 16.10
CA ALA A 17 -10.05 31.75 15.22
C ALA A 17 -11.11 31.20 14.25
N ALA A 18 -12.35 31.26 14.72
CA ALA A 18 -13.59 31.41 13.98
C ALA A 18 -13.95 30.35 12.91
N ALA A 19 -15.05 29.63 13.14
CA ALA A 19 -16.02 29.47 12.06
C ALA A 19 -16.27 30.87 11.48
N GLY A 20 -15.74 31.15 10.29
CA GLY A 20 -15.65 32.52 9.77
C GLY A 20 -17.03 33.14 9.68
N THR A 21 -17.28 34.17 10.50
CA THR A 21 -18.48 34.99 10.37
C THR A 21 -18.44 35.65 9.01
N ILE A 22 -19.37 35.29 8.13
CA ILE A 22 -19.47 35.90 6.80
C ILE A 22 -20.22 37.22 6.97
N TYR A 23 -19.62 38.33 6.58
CA TYR A 23 -20.26 39.63 6.62
C TYR A 23 -20.85 39.95 5.26
N LYS A 24 -22.13 40.32 5.24
CA LYS A 24 -22.81 40.88 4.08
C LYS A 24 -22.66 42.40 4.10
N CYS A 25 -22.17 42.94 3.00
CA CYS A 25 -21.89 44.36 2.82
C CYS A 25 -22.73 44.91 1.67
N LYS A 26 -23.30 46.10 1.85
CA LYS A 26 -24.03 46.82 0.79
C LYS A 26 -23.42 48.21 0.62
N GLU A 27 -22.72 48.42 -0.48
CA GLU A 27 -22.11 49.71 -0.83
C GLU A 27 -22.38 50.04 -2.29
N GLY A 28 -22.77 51.29 -2.58
CA GLY A 28 -22.99 51.75 -3.96
C GLY A 28 -24.03 50.94 -4.76
N GLY A 29 -25.00 50.31 -4.10
CA GLY A 29 -26.00 49.45 -4.74
C GLY A 29 -25.55 48.01 -5.02
N THR A 30 -24.30 47.64 -4.71
CA THR A 30 -23.76 46.29 -4.89
C THR A 30 -23.67 45.54 -3.56
N VAL A 31 -23.97 44.23 -3.57
CA VAL A 31 -23.85 43.34 -2.40
C VAL A 31 -22.58 42.51 -2.52
N SER A 32 -21.70 42.58 -1.51
CA SER A 32 -20.48 41.76 -1.43
C SER A 32 -20.41 41.01 -0.10
N TYR A 33 -19.77 39.84 -0.10
CA TYR A 33 -19.61 38.99 1.08
C TYR A 33 -18.13 38.88 1.43
N HIS A 34 -17.78 39.08 2.70
CA HIS A 34 -16.40 39.12 3.18
C HIS A 34 -16.24 38.38 4.50
N ASP A 35 -15.08 37.77 4.72
CA ASP A 35 -14.75 37.13 6.01
C ASP A 35 -14.31 38.15 7.09
N ARG A 36 -14.29 39.44 6.74
CA ARG A 36 -14.01 40.57 7.64
C ARG A 36 -15.06 41.67 7.44
N PRO A 37 -15.37 42.48 8.47
CA PRO A 37 -16.28 43.61 8.32
C PRO A 37 -15.75 44.62 7.30
N CYS A 38 -16.56 45.01 6.32
CA CYS A 38 -16.22 46.00 5.29
C CYS A 38 -16.41 47.46 5.72
N GLY A 39 -16.90 47.73 6.94
CA GLY A 39 -17.20 49.07 7.44
C GLY A 39 -18.45 49.10 8.32
N HIS A 40 -19.00 50.29 8.58
CA HIS A 40 -20.16 50.47 9.46
C HIS A 40 -21.47 49.83 8.95
N ALA A 41 -21.53 49.49 7.65
CA ALA A 41 -22.68 48.83 7.02
C ALA A 41 -22.54 47.29 6.96
N ALA A 42 -21.51 46.71 7.60
CA ALA A 42 -21.31 45.27 7.61
C ALA A 42 -22.35 44.57 8.48
N VAL A 43 -23.06 43.59 7.91
CA VAL A 43 -24.01 42.75 8.63
C VAL A 43 -23.42 41.36 8.77
N ALA A 44 -23.13 40.94 10.00
CA ALA A 44 -22.71 39.57 10.28
C ALA A 44 -23.84 38.60 9.92
N LEU A 45 -23.52 37.56 9.13
CA LEU A 45 -24.42 36.44 8.90
C LEU A 45 -24.20 35.42 10.01
N GLU A 46 -25.25 35.22 10.80
CA GLU A 46 -25.30 34.13 11.77
C GLU A 46 -25.38 32.80 11.02
N ALA A 47 -24.36 31.96 11.21
CA ALA A 47 -24.42 30.58 10.74
C ALA A 47 -25.45 29.84 11.57
N GLN A 48 -26.55 29.42 10.94
CA GLN A 48 -27.57 28.64 11.62
C GLN A 48 -26.98 27.28 12.01
N ALA A 49 -27.21 26.87 13.25
CA ALA A 49 -26.83 25.54 13.69
C ALA A 49 -27.54 24.50 12.82
N ALA A 50 -26.80 23.49 12.36
CA ALA A 50 -27.40 22.39 11.62
C ALA A 50 -28.44 21.69 12.52
N PRO A 51 -29.62 21.35 11.99
CA PRO A 51 -30.63 20.64 12.75
C PRO A 51 -30.10 19.26 13.17
N ALA A 52 -30.55 18.78 14.34
CA ALA A 52 -30.22 17.43 14.77
C ALA A 52 -30.68 16.41 13.70
N PRO A 53 -29.87 15.38 13.39
CA PRO A 53 -30.23 14.39 12.40
C PRO A 53 -31.49 13.63 12.83
N SER A 54 -32.39 13.39 11.89
CA SER A 54 -33.58 12.59 12.15
C SER A 54 -33.19 11.14 12.51
N PRO A 55 -34.01 10.42 13.29
CA PRO A 55 -33.78 9.01 13.58
C PRO A 55 -33.62 8.15 12.32
N GLU A 56 -34.37 8.47 11.27
CA GLU A 56 -34.27 7.80 9.96
C GLU A 56 -32.90 8.05 9.29
N ALA A 57 -32.39 9.28 9.35
CA ALA A 57 -31.06 9.61 8.83
C ALA A 57 -29.96 8.85 9.58
N LEU A 58 -30.08 8.69 10.90
CA LEU A 58 -29.15 7.89 11.70
C LEU A 58 -29.21 6.41 11.36
N GLN A 59 -30.41 5.86 11.15
CA GLN A 59 -30.58 4.47 10.72
C GLN A 59 -30.01 4.23 9.33
N ARG A 60 -30.23 5.15 8.39
CA ARG A 60 -29.63 5.07 7.04
C ARG A 60 -28.11 5.09 7.13
N LEU A 61 -27.55 6.01 7.91
CA LEU A 61 -26.10 6.09 8.12
C LEU A 61 -25.53 4.81 8.74
N ALA A 62 -26.24 4.19 9.69
CA ALA A 62 -25.82 2.94 10.29
C ALA A 62 -25.79 1.79 9.26
N ARG A 63 -26.79 1.71 8.38
CA ARG A 63 -26.82 0.73 7.28
C ARG A 63 -25.70 0.97 6.27
N GLU A 64 -25.47 2.22 5.88
CA GLU A 64 -24.39 2.59 4.97
C GLU A 64 -23.02 2.22 5.54
N ARG A 65 -22.80 2.47 6.84
CA ARG A 65 -21.56 2.06 7.53
C ARG A 65 -21.38 0.55 7.57
N ALA A 66 -22.45 -0.21 7.83
CA ALA A 66 -22.38 -1.68 7.81
C ALA A 66 -22.00 -2.20 6.41
N ILE A 67 -22.61 -1.65 5.35
CA ILE A 67 -22.29 -2.02 3.97
C ILE A 67 -20.83 -1.68 3.63
N LEU A 68 -20.35 -0.50 4.05
CA LEU A 68 -18.95 -0.13 3.84
C LEU A 68 -17.99 -1.10 4.55
N GLN A 69 -18.30 -1.46 5.79
CA GLN A 69 -17.49 -2.44 6.53
C GLN A 69 -17.45 -3.79 5.82
N GLU A 70 -18.60 -4.30 5.35
CA GLU A 70 -18.65 -5.57 4.59
C GLU A 70 -17.80 -5.51 3.31
N ILE A 71 -17.82 -4.38 2.60
CA ILE A 71 -16.99 -4.18 1.40
C ILE A 71 -15.50 -4.17 1.76
N GLU A 72 -15.13 -3.50 2.84
CA GLU A 72 -13.74 -3.42 3.32
C GLU A 72 -13.24 -4.79 3.78
N ASP A 73 -14.04 -5.52 4.55
CA ASP A 73 -13.72 -6.88 5.00
C ASP A 73 -13.54 -7.83 3.81
N ALA A 74 -14.42 -7.73 2.81
CA ALA A 74 -14.32 -8.52 1.58
C ALA A 74 -13.05 -8.18 0.78
N ARG A 75 -12.63 -6.90 0.75
CA ARG A 75 -11.36 -6.49 0.13
C ARG A 75 -10.17 -7.06 0.90
N ALA A 76 -10.15 -6.92 2.22
CA ALA A 76 -9.09 -7.43 3.08
C ALA A 76 -8.94 -8.96 2.95
N ALA A 77 -10.06 -9.70 2.90
CA ALA A 77 -10.05 -11.15 2.69
C ALA A 77 -9.44 -11.53 1.33
N ARG A 78 -9.82 -10.83 0.25
CA ARG A 78 -9.24 -11.07 -1.09
C ARG A 78 -7.76 -10.76 -1.13
N GLU A 79 -7.33 -9.66 -0.52
CA GLU A 79 -5.92 -9.27 -0.45
C GLU A 79 -5.09 -10.29 0.34
N ALA A 80 -5.61 -10.76 1.47
CA ALA A 80 -4.97 -11.79 2.29
C ALA A 80 -4.83 -13.11 1.52
N HIS A 81 -5.88 -13.54 0.81
CA HIS A 81 -5.82 -14.73 -0.04
C HIS A 81 -4.79 -14.57 -1.17
N ALA A 82 -4.83 -13.44 -1.89
CA ALA A 82 -3.89 -13.16 -2.97
C ALA A 82 -2.44 -13.08 -2.46
N ALA A 83 -2.21 -12.53 -1.26
CA ALA A 83 -0.88 -12.49 -0.63
C ALA A 83 -0.35 -13.90 -0.34
N ARG A 84 -1.19 -14.78 0.23
CA ARG A 84 -0.84 -16.18 0.49
C ARG A 84 -0.49 -16.92 -0.79
N GLU A 85 -1.30 -16.75 -1.83
CA GLU A 85 -1.06 -17.36 -3.14
C GLU A 85 0.23 -16.87 -3.79
N ARG A 86 0.49 -15.54 -3.76
CA ARG A 86 1.76 -14.99 -4.22
C ARG A 86 2.95 -15.59 -3.49
N THR A 87 2.89 -15.71 -2.16
CA THR A 87 3.97 -16.33 -1.37
C THR A 87 4.15 -17.80 -1.73
N ARG A 88 3.06 -18.56 -1.93
CA ARG A 88 3.12 -19.97 -2.36
C ARG A 88 3.82 -20.12 -3.70
N VAL A 89 3.35 -19.38 -4.71
CA VAL A 89 3.93 -19.39 -6.05
C VAL A 89 5.41 -18.96 -6.03
N GLN A 90 5.76 -17.93 -5.26
CA GLN A 90 7.16 -17.50 -5.11
C GLN A 90 8.04 -18.60 -4.48
N ARG A 91 7.55 -19.31 -3.46
CA ARG A 91 8.28 -20.41 -2.83
C ARG A 91 8.49 -21.58 -3.79
N GLU A 92 7.46 -21.95 -4.54
CA GLU A 92 7.51 -23.01 -5.54
C GLU A 92 8.49 -22.66 -6.67
N ALA A 93 8.41 -21.43 -7.21
CA ALA A 93 9.33 -20.94 -8.22
C ALA A 93 10.78 -20.90 -7.72
N ALA A 94 11.01 -20.43 -6.48
CA ALA A 94 12.34 -20.43 -5.87
C ALA A 94 12.87 -21.85 -5.63
N ALA A 95 12.00 -22.80 -5.24
CA ALA A 95 12.39 -24.20 -5.10
C ALA A 95 12.76 -24.82 -6.45
N MET A 96 11.99 -24.54 -7.51
CA MET A 96 12.30 -24.98 -8.86
C MET A 96 13.64 -24.39 -9.34
N LYS A 97 13.83 -23.09 -9.15
CA LYS A 97 15.09 -22.42 -9.49
C LYS A 97 16.29 -23.08 -8.78
N ARG A 98 16.19 -23.33 -7.48
CA ARG A 98 17.26 -24.00 -6.71
C ARG A 98 17.55 -25.41 -7.22
N ARG A 99 16.52 -26.20 -7.57
CA ARG A 99 16.70 -27.53 -8.19
C ARG A 99 17.45 -27.43 -9.51
N CYS A 100 17.02 -26.52 -10.39
CA CYS A 100 17.67 -26.29 -11.68
C CYS A 100 19.11 -25.81 -11.54
N ASP A 101 19.38 -24.88 -10.63
CA ASP A 101 20.75 -24.40 -10.39
C ASP A 101 21.65 -25.53 -9.87
N LYS A 102 21.13 -26.42 -9.01
CA LYS A 102 21.85 -27.62 -8.57
C LYS A 102 22.16 -28.56 -9.73
N LEU A 103 21.17 -28.87 -10.58
CA LEU A 103 21.38 -29.76 -11.73
C LEU A 103 22.37 -29.16 -12.75
N ARG A 104 22.31 -27.85 -13.01
CA ARG A 104 23.28 -27.14 -13.85
C ARG A 104 24.70 -27.26 -13.30
N LEU A 105 24.86 -27.12 -11.98
CA LEU A 105 26.15 -27.27 -11.33
C LEU A 105 26.66 -28.72 -11.43
N GLN A 106 25.80 -29.71 -11.18
CA GLN A 106 26.14 -31.12 -11.31
C GLN A 106 26.56 -31.50 -12.73
N ARG A 107 25.84 -30.99 -13.75
CA ARG A 107 26.24 -31.14 -15.15
C ARG A 107 27.61 -30.52 -15.39
N LYS A 108 27.83 -29.28 -14.97
CA LYS A 108 29.11 -28.60 -15.15
C LYS A 108 30.27 -29.39 -14.56
N TRP A 109 30.11 -29.92 -13.34
CA TRP A 109 31.13 -30.75 -12.70
C TRP A 109 31.32 -32.08 -13.42
N ALA A 110 30.25 -32.74 -13.85
CA ALA A 110 30.37 -33.98 -14.63
C ALA A 110 31.09 -33.77 -15.96
N ASP A 111 30.85 -32.63 -16.64
CA ASP A 111 31.57 -32.24 -17.85
C ASP A 111 33.06 -31.95 -17.58
N GLU A 112 33.38 -31.29 -16.45
CA GLU A 112 34.76 -31.06 -16.01
C GLU A 112 35.48 -32.36 -15.67
N ASP A 113 34.84 -33.26 -14.93
CA ASP A 113 35.35 -34.60 -14.59
C ASP A 113 35.62 -35.40 -15.87
N ALA A 114 34.69 -35.40 -16.83
CA ALA A 114 34.86 -36.09 -18.10
C ALA A 114 36.03 -35.54 -18.93
N ARG A 115 36.29 -34.23 -18.87
CA ARG A 115 37.47 -33.62 -19.52
C ARG A 115 38.79 -33.96 -18.83
N ARG A 116 38.77 -34.21 -17.51
CA ARG A 116 39.97 -34.52 -16.71
C ARG A 116 40.24 -36.02 -16.56
N ALA A 117 39.25 -36.86 -16.84
CA ALA A 117 39.35 -38.31 -16.65
C ALA A 117 40.47 -38.92 -17.51
N GLY A 118 41.26 -39.81 -16.89
CA GLY A 118 42.24 -40.64 -17.57
C GLY A 118 41.57 -41.68 -18.49
N ARG A 119 42.38 -42.34 -19.34
CA ARG A 119 41.89 -43.25 -20.40
C ARG A 119 40.94 -44.33 -19.87
N ASP A 120 41.23 -44.89 -18.70
CA ASP A 120 40.47 -46.00 -18.12
C ASP A 120 39.11 -45.57 -17.54
N GLU A 121 38.94 -44.30 -17.16
CA GLU A 121 37.71 -43.77 -16.56
C GLU A 121 36.88 -42.92 -17.53
N ALA A 122 37.45 -42.58 -18.69
CA ALA A 122 36.88 -41.61 -19.62
C ALA A 122 35.47 -41.97 -20.10
N GLU A 123 35.19 -43.25 -20.39
CA GLU A 123 33.87 -43.70 -20.84
C GLU A 123 32.80 -43.57 -19.74
N ARG A 124 33.15 -43.95 -18.51
CA ARG A 124 32.27 -43.82 -17.35
C ARG A 124 31.98 -42.35 -17.04
N ALA A 125 33.00 -41.49 -17.11
CA ALA A 125 32.85 -40.06 -16.90
C ALA A 125 31.99 -39.40 -17.98
N ARG A 126 32.15 -39.78 -19.26
CA ARG A 126 31.27 -39.33 -20.37
C ARG A 126 29.82 -39.75 -20.15
N THR A 127 29.59 -41.01 -19.80
CA THR A 127 28.23 -41.51 -19.53
C THR A 127 27.56 -40.76 -18.37
N LYS A 128 28.32 -40.46 -17.31
CA LYS A 128 27.84 -39.64 -16.18
C LYS A 128 27.47 -38.23 -16.65
N ALA A 129 28.31 -37.58 -17.45
CA ALA A 129 28.03 -36.26 -18.01
C ALA A 129 26.74 -36.24 -18.85
N THR A 130 26.56 -37.22 -19.74
CA THR A 130 25.33 -37.36 -20.53
C THR A 130 24.10 -37.51 -19.65
N ARG A 131 24.12 -38.39 -18.64
CA ARG A 131 22.99 -38.59 -17.73
C ARG A 131 22.63 -37.32 -16.94
N GLN A 132 23.62 -36.54 -16.52
CA GLN A 132 23.37 -35.26 -15.83
C GLN A 132 22.78 -34.21 -16.78
N ALA A 133 23.21 -34.21 -18.05
CA ALA A 133 22.62 -33.34 -19.08
C ALA A 133 21.17 -33.70 -19.39
N GLU A 134 20.86 -35.00 -19.49
CA GLU A 134 19.49 -35.51 -19.67
C GLU A 134 18.59 -35.16 -18.47
N ALA A 135 19.07 -35.38 -17.24
CA ALA A 135 18.33 -35.04 -16.04
C ALA A 135 18.01 -33.53 -15.96
N LEU A 136 18.97 -32.68 -16.32
CA LEU A 136 18.76 -31.23 -16.42
C LEU A 136 17.72 -30.87 -17.48
N ALA A 137 17.77 -31.50 -18.66
CA ALA A 137 16.86 -31.22 -19.77
C ALA A 137 15.41 -31.61 -19.49
N VAL A 138 15.18 -32.64 -18.66
CA VAL A 138 13.83 -33.08 -18.27
C VAL A 138 13.22 -32.15 -17.23
N GLU A 139 13.98 -31.76 -16.20
CA GLU A 139 13.42 -31.00 -15.08
C GLU A 139 13.35 -29.49 -15.32
N CYS A 140 14.23 -28.95 -16.16
CA CYS A 140 14.41 -27.51 -16.30
C CYS A 140 14.07 -27.04 -17.71
N PRO A 141 13.16 -26.05 -17.87
CA PRO A 141 12.90 -25.45 -19.17
C PRO A 141 14.17 -24.77 -19.69
N ALA A 142 14.35 -24.81 -21.02
CA ALA A 142 15.48 -24.23 -21.74
C ALA A 142 15.58 -22.72 -21.55
#